data_AF-A0A7C6KPZ6-F1
#
_entry.id   AF-A0A7C6KPZ6-F1
#
_cell.length_a   1.000
_cell.length_b   1.000
_cell.length_c   1.000
_cell.angle_alpha   90.00
_cell.angle_beta   90.00
_cell.angle_gamma   90.00
#
_symmetry.space_group_name_H-M   'P 1'
#
loop_
_entity.id
_entity.type
_entity.pdbx_description
1 polymer ?
#
loop_
_entity_poly.entity_id
_entity_poly.type
_entity_poly.pdbx_seq_one_letter_code
_entity_poly.pdbx_strand_id
1 'polypeptide(L)'
;MRTTFDVVHNEEIPHRDPANSGVAPAPILWRYFVRVPKNVLKEISISRRGLDGGIKKESPRDGIRDDIDDIDDIGRIKEAIEDNREDIEDDYVVKQVMTINTGIADAYVFSSGKNMGVFKGVGYPEDIGNFFCLEEYNGYLWTAHGRFPTNTQAWWGGAHPFSLLDWTVVHNGEISSYGTNRAFLEMHGYYCCMHTDTEVIAYAVDLLARRHHLPMDIVAKVLAPPLWVSIDRMPEPERRLHTALRLTYPALLMNGPFTIIIARQGEMIGLRDRIQLRPLVAGIKDDMLYLSSEEAPIRVVCPDLDETWTVKGGEPIIGRLGGRVITGFEGFRGDSYEELPSTAVRGASGR
;
A
#
# COMPACT_ATOMS: atom_id res chain seq x y z
N MET A 1 -19.83 -11.06 10.15
CA MET A 1 -18.64 -11.03 11.03
C MET A 1 -18.52 -12.23 11.96
N ARG A 2 -19.46 -12.53 12.87
CA ARG A 2 -19.32 -13.64 13.84
C ARG A 2 -19.25 -15.05 13.24
N THR A 3 -19.73 -15.23 12.01
CA THR A 3 -19.63 -16.47 11.24
C THR A 3 -18.35 -16.56 10.39
N THR A 4 -17.56 -15.48 10.37
CA THR A 4 -16.44 -15.26 9.46
C THR A 4 -15.14 -15.14 10.24
N PHE A 5 -15.15 -14.39 11.33
CA PHE A 5 -14.01 -14.18 12.19
C PHE A 5 -14.37 -14.49 13.64
N ASP A 6 -13.36 -14.88 14.42
CA ASP A 6 -13.45 -14.86 15.87
C ASP A 6 -13.34 -13.39 16.32
N VAL A 7 -14.47 -12.78 16.69
CA VAL A 7 -14.50 -11.39 17.17
C VAL A 7 -13.99 -11.36 18.61
N VAL A 8 -12.82 -10.74 18.82
CA VAL A 8 -12.17 -10.60 20.12
C VAL A 8 -12.76 -9.42 20.88
N HIS A 9 -12.87 -8.28 20.21
CA HIS A 9 -13.42 -7.04 20.73
C HIS A 9 -14.06 -6.26 19.58
N ASN A 10 -15.03 -5.41 19.87
CA ASN A 10 -15.59 -4.49 18.90
C ASN A 10 -16.15 -3.28 19.62
N GLU A 11 -16.06 -2.13 18.97
CA GLU A 11 -16.52 -0.87 19.51
C GLU A 11 -16.78 0.12 18.39
N GLU A 12 -17.61 1.11 18.69
CA GLU A 12 -17.74 2.30 17.89
C GLU A 12 -16.38 3.00 17.79
N ILE A 13 -16.02 3.48 16.60
CA ILE A 13 -14.79 4.28 16.47
C ILE A 13 -15.00 5.55 17.29
N PRO A 14 -14.11 5.92 18.23
CA PRO A 14 -14.26 7.17 18.98
C PRO A 14 -14.41 8.35 18.03
N HIS A 15 -15.51 9.08 18.17
CA HIS A 15 -15.78 10.29 17.40
C HIS A 15 -16.64 11.28 18.19
N ARG A 16 -16.51 12.56 17.85
CA ARG A 16 -17.34 13.64 18.41
C ARG A 16 -18.72 13.65 17.76
N ASP A 17 -19.70 14.27 18.42
CA ASP A 17 -21.08 14.36 17.94
C ASP A 17 -21.15 14.87 16.48
N PRO A 18 -21.70 14.07 15.54
CA PRO A 18 -21.86 14.48 14.15
C PRO A 18 -22.61 15.81 13.96
N ALA A 19 -23.57 16.13 14.83
CA ALA A 19 -24.48 17.26 14.68
C ALA A 19 -23.79 18.62 14.56
N ASN A 20 -22.57 18.76 15.11
CA ASN A 20 -21.79 19.99 15.09
C ASN A 20 -20.38 19.80 14.49
N SER A 21 -20.17 18.73 13.74
CA SER A 21 -18.83 18.31 13.31
C SER A 21 -18.38 18.87 11.96
N GLY A 22 -19.29 19.41 11.14
CA GLY A 22 -18.99 19.74 9.73
C GLY A 22 -18.86 18.51 8.80
N VAL A 23 -18.91 17.29 9.35
CA VAL A 23 -18.83 16.03 8.60
C VAL A 23 -20.21 15.58 8.16
N ALA A 24 -20.47 15.51 6.85
CA ALA A 24 -21.78 15.14 6.32
C ALA A 24 -21.75 14.45 4.94
N PRO A 25 -22.48 13.33 4.74
CA PRO A 25 -23.21 12.57 5.77
C PRO A 25 -22.24 11.79 6.66
N ALA A 26 -22.44 11.84 7.97
CA ALA A 26 -21.63 11.07 8.91
C ALA A 26 -22.01 9.57 8.82
N PRO A 27 -21.06 8.68 8.48
CA PRO A 27 -21.31 7.24 8.47
C PRO A 27 -21.43 6.69 9.89
N ILE A 28 -22.10 5.54 10.04
CA ILE A 28 -22.00 4.72 11.26
C ILE A 28 -20.65 4.00 11.22
N LEU A 29 -19.82 4.20 12.24
CA LEU A 29 -18.43 3.76 12.22
C LEU A 29 -18.14 2.78 13.35
N TRP A 30 -17.69 1.59 12.98
CA TRP A 30 -17.38 0.53 13.94
C TRP A 30 -16.04 -0.11 13.61
N ARG A 31 -15.25 -0.42 14.63
CA ARG A 31 -14.03 -1.21 14.48
C ARG A 31 -14.18 -2.55 15.19
N TYR A 32 -13.64 -3.57 14.54
CA TYR A 32 -13.70 -4.95 15.02
C TYR A 32 -12.29 -5.50 15.12
N PHE A 33 -11.94 -5.97 16.31
CA PHE A 33 -10.70 -6.68 16.58
C PHE A 33 -11.00 -8.17 16.41
N VAL A 34 -10.39 -8.77 15.39
CA VAL A 34 -10.76 -10.10 14.91
C VAL A 34 -9.54 -11.02 14.84
N ARG A 35 -9.78 -12.33 14.89
CA ARG A 35 -8.81 -13.37 14.54
C ARG A 35 -9.38 -14.27 13.45
N VAL A 36 -8.52 -14.76 12.58
CA VAL A 36 -8.92 -15.78 11.60
C VAL A 36 -9.16 -17.10 12.33
N PRO A 37 -10.32 -17.77 12.16
CA PRO A 37 -10.61 -19.01 12.85
C PRO A 37 -9.59 -20.11 12.52
N LYS A 38 -9.12 -20.85 13.54
CA LYS A 38 -8.07 -21.86 13.37
C LYS A 38 -8.45 -22.98 12.40
N ASN A 39 -9.73 -23.33 12.31
CA ASN A 39 -10.24 -24.33 11.37
C ASN A 39 -10.10 -23.85 9.91
N VAL A 40 -10.39 -22.58 9.65
CA VAL A 40 -10.23 -21.95 8.32
C VAL A 40 -8.76 -21.96 7.89
N LEU A 41 -7.85 -21.59 8.80
CA LEU A 41 -6.41 -21.62 8.50
C LEU A 41 -5.91 -23.03 8.14
N LYS A 42 -6.42 -24.06 8.85
CA LYS A 42 -6.10 -25.46 8.53
C LYS A 42 -6.61 -25.86 7.15
N GLU A 43 -7.85 -25.53 6.82
CA GLU A 43 -8.46 -25.85 5.53
C GLU A 43 -7.71 -25.20 4.36
N ILE A 44 -7.39 -23.91 4.46
CA ILE A 44 -6.65 -23.19 3.40
C ILE A 44 -5.25 -23.77 3.24
N SER A 45 -4.56 -24.06 4.35
CA SER A 45 -3.23 -24.67 4.33
C SER A 45 -3.21 -26.03 3.63
N ILE A 46 -4.25 -26.86 3.85
CA ILE A 46 -4.39 -28.16 3.18
C ILE A 46 -4.65 -27.97 1.68
N SER A 47 -5.52 -27.02 1.31
CA SER A 47 -5.85 -26.75 -0.09
C SER A 47 -4.65 -26.26 -0.90
N ARG A 48 -3.80 -25.37 -0.35
CA ARG A 48 -2.57 -24.92 -1.04
C ARG A 48 -1.59 -26.08 -1.27
N ARG A 49 -1.36 -26.93 -0.26
CA ARG A 49 -0.50 -28.13 -0.41
C ARG A 49 -1.03 -29.12 -1.45
N GLY A 50 -2.34 -29.23 -1.62
CA GLY A 50 -2.95 -30.05 -2.67
C GLY A 50 -2.73 -29.53 -4.09
N LEU A 51 -2.60 -28.20 -4.25
CA LEU A 51 -2.28 -27.55 -5.52
C LEU A 51 -0.78 -27.67 -5.85
N ASP A 52 0.09 -27.55 -4.84
CA ASP A 52 1.55 -27.70 -5.00
C ASP A 52 1.99 -29.17 -5.11
N GLY A 53 1.15 -30.11 -4.67
CA GLY A 53 1.40 -31.57 -4.66
C GLY A 53 1.44 -32.25 -6.04
N GLY A 54 1.27 -31.49 -7.13
CA GLY A 54 1.50 -31.97 -8.50
C GLY A 54 2.97 -32.11 -8.90
N ILE A 55 3.89 -31.53 -8.11
CA ILE A 55 5.33 -31.77 -8.28
C ILE A 55 5.68 -33.03 -7.50
N LYS A 56 5.70 -34.19 -8.18
CA LYS A 56 6.36 -35.39 -7.65
C LYS A 56 7.80 -35.00 -7.32
N LYS A 57 8.14 -34.87 -6.03
CA LYS A 57 9.52 -34.98 -5.57
C LYS A 57 10.00 -36.36 -6.01
N GLU A 58 10.81 -36.42 -7.06
CA GLU A 58 11.65 -37.59 -7.27
C GLU A 58 12.42 -37.83 -5.98
N SER A 59 12.34 -39.07 -5.48
CA SER A 59 13.10 -39.52 -4.33
C SER A 59 14.58 -39.15 -4.51
N PRO A 60 15.24 -38.52 -3.52
CA PRO A 60 16.67 -38.31 -3.58
C PRO A 60 17.34 -39.66 -3.78
N ARG A 61 18.15 -39.78 -4.84
CA ARG A 61 19.03 -40.93 -5.00
C ARG A 61 19.92 -41.02 -3.75
N ASP A 62 20.02 -42.23 -3.20
CA ASP A 62 20.82 -42.56 -2.04
C ASP A 62 22.20 -41.89 -2.11
N GLY A 63 22.49 -40.96 -1.19
CA GLY A 63 23.80 -40.32 -1.12
C GLY A 63 23.88 -38.91 -0.51
N ILE A 64 22.87 -38.41 0.22
CA ILE A 64 22.99 -37.15 0.97
C ILE A 64 23.09 -37.48 2.45
N ARG A 65 24.21 -37.04 3.06
CA ARG A 65 24.57 -37.21 4.46
C ARG A 65 23.53 -36.57 5.38
N ASP A 66 23.31 -37.22 6.52
CA ASP A 66 22.57 -36.72 7.67
C ASP A 66 23.33 -35.57 8.34
N ASP A 67 23.33 -34.40 7.72
CA ASP A 67 23.89 -33.19 8.31
C ASP A 67 22.77 -32.12 8.37
N ILE A 68 21.76 -32.34 9.23
CA ILE A 68 20.87 -31.27 9.73
C ILE A 68 21.46 -30.79 11.06
N ASP A 69 22.61 -30.13 10.97
CA ASP A 69 23.23 -29.44 12.09
C ASP A 69 23.23 -27.95 11.72
N ASP A 70 22.25 -27.19 12.24
CA ASP A 70 22.42 -25.80 12.70
C ASP A 70 21.06 -25.19 13.11
N ILE A 71 21.06 -24.52 14.28
CA ILE A 71 19.91 -23.78 14.83
C ILE A 71 19.36 -22.72 13.84
N ASP A 72 20.21 -22.25 12.93
CA ASP A 72 19.89 -21.25 11.90
C ASP A 72 18.95 -21.77 10.81
N ASP A 73 19.04 -23.06 10.44
CA ASP A 73 18.15 -23.66 9.45
C ASP A 73 16.75 -23.89 10.03
N ILE A 74 16.65 -24.21 11.32
CA ILE A 74 15.36 -24.26 12.03
C ILE A 74 14.73 -22.85 12.11
N GLY A 75 15.55 -21.82 12.28
CA GLY A 75 15.12 -20.41 12.26
C GLY A 75 14.48 -20.03 10.92
N ARG A 76 15.20 -20.26 9.81
CA ARG A 76 14.71 -19.97 8.44
C ARG A 76 13.45 -20.75 8.09
N ILE A 77 13.36 -22.02 8.51
CA ILE A 77 12.16 -22.84 8.27
C ILE A 77 10.97 -22.29 9.06
N LYS A 78 11.17 -21.84 10.31
CA LYS A 78 10.11 -21.20 11.10
C LYS A 78 9.65 -19.90 10.46
N GLU A 79 10.58 -19.05 10.03
CA GLU A 79 10.29 -17.78 9.37
C GLU A 79 9.47 -17.99 8.09
N ALA A 80 9.91 -18.91 7.20
CA ALA A 80 9.14 -19.25 5.98
C ALA A 80 7.76 -19.85 6.27
N ILE A 81 7.59 -20.58 7.38
CA ILE A 81 6.28 -21.10 7.82
C ILE A 81 5.39 -19.96 8.35
N GLU A 82 5.97 -19.02 9.09
CA GLU A 82 5.27 -17.85 9.62
C GLU A 82 4.84 -16.90 8.50
N ASP A 83 5.72 -16.60 7.54
CA ASP A 83 5.42 -15.78 6.35
C ASP A 83 4.27 -16.38 5.53
N ASN A 84 4.35 -17.68 5.21
CA ASN A 84 3.28 -18.36 4.48
C ASN A 84 1.95 -18.35 5.26
N ARG A 85 2.02 -18.39 6.60
CA ARG A 85 0.82 -18.31 7.42
C ARG A 85 0.24 -16.90 7.44
N GLU A 86 1.06 -15.85 7.53
CA GLU A 86 0.60 -14.47 7.45
C GLU A 86 -0.05 -14.19 6.09
N ASP A 87 0.55 -14.65 4.99
CA ASP A 87 -0.03 -14.53 3.65
C ASP A 87 -1.41 -15.23 3.54
N ILE A 88 -1.59 -16.37 4.22
CA ILE A 88 -2.88 -17.07 4.27
C ILE A 88 -3.91 -16.27 5.08
N GLU A 89 -3.51 -15.70 6.22
CA GLU A 89 -4.36 -14.85 7.05
C GLU A 89 -4.78 -13.59 6.26
N ASP A 90 -3.84 -12.96 5.57
CA ASP A 90 -4.06 -11.76 4.75
C ASP A 90 -4.95 -12.06 3.54
N ASP A 91 -4.70 -13.15 2.80
CA ASP A 91 -5.58 -13.58 1.71
C ASP A 91 -7.02 -13.81 2.20
N TYR A 92 -7.17 -14.39 3.39
CA TYR A 92 -8.48 -14.56 4.01
C TYR A 92 -9.12 -13.20 4.31
N VAL A 93 -8.39 -12.28 4.94
CA VAL A 93 -8.89 -10.93 5.25
C VAL A 93 -9.30 -10.19 3.97
N VAL A 94 -8.45 -10.17 2.93
CA VAL A 94 -8.76 -9.56 1.63
C VAL A 94 -10.04 -10.16 1.06
N LYS A 95 -10.18 -11.49 1.04
CA LYS A 95 -11.40 -12.15 0.56
C LYS A 95 -12.65 -11.70 1.33
N GLN A 96 -12.56 -11.55 2.65
CA GLN A 96 -13.70 -11.10 3.45
C GLN A 96 -14.02 -9.62 3.23
N VAL A 97 -13.01 -8.76 3.12
CA VAL A 97 -13.19 -7.34 2.74
C VAL A 97 -13.96 -7.25 1.43
N MET A 98 -13.51 -7.99 0.41
CA MET A 98 -14.16 -8.04 -0.90
C MET A 98 -15.60 -8.56 -0.82
N THR A 99 -15.82 -9.63 -0.05
CA THR A 99 -17.16 -10.22 0.14
C THR A 99 -18.12 -9.25 0.82
N ILE A 100 -17.66 -8.51 1.84
CA ILE A 100 -18.47 -7.53 2.55
C ILE A 100 -18.80 -6.36 1.62
N ASN A 101 -17.78 -5.77 0.98
CA ASN A 101 -17.93 -4.58 0.14
C ASN A 101 -18.78 -4.84 -1.12
N THR A 102 -18.85 -6.09 -1.59
CA THR A 102 -19.67 -6.47 -2.76
C THR A 102 -21.03 -7.06 -2.39
N GLY A 103 -21.13 -7.72 -1.23
CA GLY A 103 -22.29 -8.57 -0.90
C GLY A 103 -23.27 -7.95 0.10
N ILE A 104 -22.89 -6.91 0.83
CA ILE A 104 -23.75 -6.26 1.83
C ILE A 104 -24.01 -4.82 1.42
N ALA A 105 -25.26 -4.53 1.05
CA ALA A 105 -25.67 -3.18 0.69
C ALA A 105 -25.37 -2.18 1.82
N ASP A 106 -24.84 -1.02 1.44
CA ASP A 106 -24.50 0.10 2.33
C ASP A 106 -23.49 -0.20 3.46
N ALA A 107 -22.80 -1.35 3.41
CA ALA A 107 -21.75 -1.71 4.35
C ALA A 107 -20.40 -1.85 3.64
N TYR A 108 -19.40 -1.14 4.15
CA TYR A 108 -18.07 -1.18 3.57
C TYR A 108 -16.97 -1.25 4.63
N VAL A 109 -15.95 -2.04 4.34
CA VAL A 109 -14.66 -2.05 5.02
C VAL A 109 -13.71 -1.15 4.23
N PHE A 110 -13.27 -0.06 4.87
CA PHE A 110 -12.32 0.90 4.30
C PHE A 110 -10.94 0.89 4.98
N SER A 111 -10.78 0.04 6.00
CA SER A 111 -9.56 -0.14 6.78
C SER A 111 -9.53 -1.59 7.27
N SER A 112 -8.45 -2.33 7.00
CA SER A 112 -8.34 -3.75 7.40
C SER A 112 -6.96 -4.18 7.91
N GLY A 113 -6.02 -3.25 8.06
CA GLY A 113 -4.67 -3.54 8.52
C GLY A 113 -4.55 -3.72 10.02
N LYS A 114 -3.50 -4.45 10.42
CA LYS A 114 -3.00 -4.48 11.79
C LYS A 114 -2.30 -3.15 12.11
N ASN A 115 -2.27 -2.72 13.36
CA ASN A 115 -1.47 -1.57 13.83
C ASN A 115 -1.59 -0.28 12.97
N MET A 116 -2.78 0.00 12.42
CA MET A 116 -3.06 1.19 11.62
C MET A 116 -4.56 1.53 11.69
N GLY A 117 -4.93 2.76 11.33
CA GLY A 117 -6.31 3.19 11.16
C GLY A 117 -6.46 4.19 10.03
N VAL A 118 -7.55 4.12 9.27
CA VAL A 118 -7.94 5.15 8.30
C VAL A 118 -9.09 5.94 8.88
N PHE A 119 -9.02 7.27 8.79
CA PHE A 119 -10.06 8.19 9.21
C PHE A 119 -10.42 9.06 8.03
N LYS A 120 -11.66 8.91 7.52
CA LYS A 120 -12.07 9.56 6.28
C LYS A 120 -13.56 9.89 6.29
N GLY A 121 -13.91 10.97 5.60
CA GLY A 121 -15.27 11.49 5.54
C GLY A 121 -15.39 12.62 4.53
N VAL A 122 -16.56 13.27 4.52
CA VAL A 122 -16.82 14.47 3.71
C VAL A 122 -16.94 15.65 4.66
N GLY A 123 -15.99 16.59 4.59
CA GLY A 123 -15.87 17.75 5.46
C GLY A 123 -14.54 18.46 5.22
N TYR A 124 -14.30 19.57 5.91
CA TYR A 124 -12.99 20.21 5.89
C TYR A 124 -11.95 19.37 6.66
N PRO A 125 -10.64 19.46 6.33
CA PRO A 125 -9.61 18.68 7.02
C PRO A 125 -9.63 18.84 8.56
N GLU A 126 -9.84 20.06 9.05
CA GLU A 126 -9.96 20.37 10.47
C GLU A 126 -11.19 19.72 11.12
N ASP A 127 -12.30 19.65 10.40
CA ASP A 127 -13.55 19.01 10.83
C ASP A 127 -13.37 17.50 10.94
N ILE A 128 -12.70 16.89 9.96
CA ILE A 128 -12.35 15.46 9.99
C ILE A 128 -11.42 15.17 11.17
N GLY A 129 -10.40 16.00 11.38
CA GLY A 129 -9.48 15.85 12.51
C GLY A 129 -10.19 15.92 13.86
N ASN A 130 -11.06 16.91 14.03
CA ASN A 130 -11.87 17.08 15.23
C ASN A 130 -12.89 15.96 15.42
N PHE A 131 -13.59 15.55 14.36
CA PHE A 131 -14.61 14.51 14.42
C PHE A 131 -14.02 13.18 14.88
N PHE A 132 -12.84 12.81 14.38
CA PHE A 132 -12.17 11.56 14.74
C PHE A 132 -11.25 11.64 15.97
N CYS A 133 -11.26 12.77 16.69
CA CYS A 133 -10.37 13.03 17.83
C CYS A 133 -8.90 12.72 17.53
N LEU A 134 -8.40 13.12 16.35
CA LEU A 134 -7.06 12.73 15.89
C LEU A 134 -5.94 13.19 16.84
N GLU A 135 -6.17 14.22 17.65
CA GLU A 135 -5.26 14.67 18.71
C GLU A 135 -5.02 13.62 19.82
N GLU A 136 -5.88 12.62 19.95
CA GLU A 136 -5.72 11.52 20.92
C GLU A 136 -4.86 10.36 20.38
N TYR A 137 -4.55 10.37 19.08
CA TYR A 137 -3.82 9.30 18.41
C TYR A 137 -2.33 9.62 18.32
N ASN A 138 -1.50 8.59 18.51
CA ASN A 138 -0.06 8.66 18.31
C ASN A 138 0.34 7.70 17.19
N GLY A 139 1.19 8.17 16.29
CA GLY A 139 1.70 7.38 15.17
C GLY A 139 3.06 7.89 14.73
N TYR A 140 3.96 6.96 14.39
CA TYR A 140 5.25 7.29 13.77
C TYR A 140 5.10 7.58 12.28
N LEU A 141 3.98 7.16 11.67
CA LEU A 141 3.66 7.34 10.27
C LEU A 141 2.24 7.88 10.10
N TRP A 142 2.11 8.88 9.23
CA TRP A 142 0.85 9.51 8.87
C TRP A 142 0.74 9.66 7.35
N THR A 143 -0.46 9.51 6.82
CA THR A 143 -0.83 9.92 5.46
C THR A 143 -2.13 10.72 5.54
N ALA A 144 -2.21 11.82 4.79
CA ALA A 144 -3.37 12.70 4.77
C ALA A 144 -3.64 13.20 3.36
N HIS A 145 -4.93 13.46 3.05
CA HIS A 145 -5.33 13.92 1.73
C HIS A 145 -6.66 14.68 1.73
N GLY A 146 -6.63 15.91 1.20
CA GLY A 146 -7.83 16.68 0.84
C GLY A 146 -8.25 16.40 -0.60
N ARG A 147 -9.40 15.76 -0.80
CA ARG A 147 -9.90 15.40 -2.14
C ARG A 147 -10.85 16.46 -2.70
N PHE A 148 -10.60 16.91 -3.93
CA PHE A 148 -11.53 17.71 -4.71
C PHE A 148 -12.18 16.86 -5.82
N PRO A 149 -13.43 16.40 -5.67
CA PRO A 149 -14.09 15.52 -6.63
C PRO A 149 -14.44 16.28 -7.92
N THR A 150 -13.90 15.85 -9.07
CA THR A 150 -14.21 16.43 -10.39
C THR A 150 -15.18 15.58 -11.21
N ASN A 151 -15.11 14.24 -11.09
CA ASN A 151 -15.84 13.31 -11.98
C ASN A 151 -16.79 12.34 -11.25
N THR A 152 -16.84 12.37 -9.91
CA THR A 152 -17.67 11.47 -9.11
C THR A 152 -18.40 12.25 -8.02
N GLN A 153 -19.59 11.81 -7.63
CA GLN A 153 -20.28 12.39 -6.47
C GLN A 153 -19.42 12.27 -5.21
N ALA A 154 -19.41 13.33 -4.40
CA ALA A 154 -18.75 13.32 -3.10
C ALA A 154 -19.51 12.37 -2.16
N TRP A 155 -18.79 11.43 -1.57
CA TRP A 155 -19.28 10.55 -0.51
C TRP A 155 -18.09 10.02 0.29
N TRP A 156 -18.32 9.59 1.52
CA TRP A 156 -17.27 9.20 2.44
C TRP A 156 -16.44 7.99 1.94
N GLY A 157 -17.05 7.06 1.21
CA GLY A 157 -16.37 5.88 0.67
C GLY A 157 -15.28 6.22 -0.33
N GLY A 158 -15.49 7.28 -1.14
CA GLY A 158 -14.53 7.80 -2.11
C GLY A 158 -13.51 8.79 -1.55
N ALA A 159 -13.56 9.09 -0.24
CA ALA A 159 -12.53 9.88 0.42
C ALA A 159 -11.23 9.06 0.59
N HIS A 160 -10.11 9.76 0.61
CA HIS A 160 -8.78 9.18 0.86
C HIS A 160 -8.41 9.36 2.35
N PRO A 161 -7.48 8.58 2.92
CA PRO A 161 -6.73 7.47 2.29
C PRO A 161 -7.58 6.24 1.93
N PHE A 162 -7.10 5.45 0.97
CA PHE A 162 -7.56 4.08 0.73
C PHE A 162 -6.67 3.10 1.47
N SER A 163 -7.25 2.01 1.98
CA SER A 163 -6.49 0.96 2.67
C SER A 163 -6.96 -0.44 2.27
N LEU A 164 -6.00 -1.35 2.21
CA LEU A 164 -6.21 -2.79 2.18
C LEU A 164 -5.07 -3.45 2.97
N LEU A 165 -5.40 -4.20 4.01
CA LEU A 165 -4.41 -4.65 4.99
C LEU A 165 -3.64 -3.44 5.54
N ASP A 166 -2.33 -3.55 5.75
CA ASP A 166 -1.47 -2.46 6.24
C ASP A 166 -1.13 -1.44 5.16
N TRP A 167 -1.50 -1.65 3.90
CA TRP A 167 -1.29 -0.67 2.84
C TRP A 167 -2.25 0.49 2.99
N THR A 168 -1.72 1.70 2.83
CA THR A 168 -2.47 2.94 2.65
C THR A 168 -2.00 3.65 1.39
N VAL A 169 -2.92 4.21 0.62
CA VAL A 169 -2.62 4.99 -0.58
C VAL A 169 -3.41 6.30 -0.55
N VAL A 170 -2.68 7.39 -0.77
CA VAL A 170 -3.25 8.69 -1.12
C VAL A 170 -2.77 9.05 -2.53
N HIS A 171 -3.66 9.65 -3.32
CA HIS A 171 -3.44 9.91 -4.73
C HIS A 171 -3.95 11.29 -5.10
N ASN A 172 -3.06 12.08 -5.71
CA ASN A 172 -3.37 13.35 -6.36
C ASN A 172 -3.19 13.20 -7.87
N GLY A 173 -4.28 13.24 -8.62
CA GLY A 173 -4.26 13.01 -10.05
C GLY A 173 -5.56 12.44 -10.59
N GLU A 174 -5.47 11.90 -11.80
CA GLU A 174 -6.56 11.18 -12.46
C GLU A 174 -5.97 10.08 -13.34
N ILE A 175 -6.34 8.82 -13.06
CA ILE A 175 -5.88 7.67 -13.85
C ILE A 175 -6.80 7.44 -15.05
N SER A 176 -6.32 7.78 -16.25
CA SER A 176 -7.07 7.60 -17.49
C SER A 176 -7.24 6.14 -17.91
N SER A 177 -6.39 5.24 -17.40
CA SER A 177 -6.48 3.79 -17.63
C SER A 177 -7.42 3.04 -16.67
N TYR A 178 -8.18 3.75 -15.82
CA TYR A 178 -8.99 3.19 -14.74
C TYR A 178 -9.78 1.93 -15.12
N GLY A 179 -10.51 1.95 -16.23
CA GLY A 179 -11.33 0.80 -16.66
C GLY A 179 -10.52 -0.46 -16.93
N THR A 180 -9.37 -0.34 -17.59
CA THR A 180 -8.45 -1.46 -17.86
C THR A 180 -7.80 -1.96 -16.58
N ASN A 181 -7.34 -1.06 -15.72
CA ASN A 181 -6.69 -1.42 -14.46
C ASN A 181 -7.68 -2.17 -13.53
N ARG A 182 -8.90 -1.63 -13.39
CA ARG A 182 -9.98 -2.25 -12.61
C ARG A 182 -10.32 -3.65 -13.12
N ALA A 183 -10.56 -3.82 -14.42
CA ALA A 183 -10.93 -5.11 -14.99
C ALA A 183 -9.87 -6.18 -14.72
N PHE A 184 -8.58 -5.81 -14.82
CA PHE A 184 -7.48 -6.72 -14.49
C PHE A 184 -7.48 -7.12 -13.00
N LEU A 185 -7.67 -6.17 -12.10
CA LEU A 185 -7.72 -6.43 -10.65
C LEU A 185 -8.91 -7.30 -10.26
N GLU A 186 -10.08 -7.08 -10.86
CA GLU A 186 -11.28 -7.90 -10.64
C GLU A 186 -11.06 -9.36 -11.04
N MET A 187 -10.31 -9.62 -12.12
CA MET A 187 -9.90 -10.99 -12.49
C MET A 187 -9.01 -11.67 -11.43
N HIS A 188 -8.34 -10.89 -10.58
CA HIS A 188 -7.50 -11.38 -9.48
C HIS A 188 -8.24 -11.40 -8.13
N GLY A 189 -9.55 -11.11 -8.12
CA GLY A 189 -10.39 -11.13 -6.93
C GLY A 189 -10.46 -9.81 -6.15
N TYR A 190 -9.93 -8.72 -6.70
CA TYR A 190 -10.02 -7.38 -6.11
C TYR A 190 -11.17 -6.59 -6.74
N TYR A 191 -12.29 -6.51 -6.04
CA TYR A 191 -13.48 -5.80 -6.52
C TYR A 191 -13.46 -4.34 -6.08
N CYS A 192 -13.46 -3.43 -7.06
CA CYS A 192 -13.43 -1.99 -6.80
C CYS A 192 -14.86 -1.46 -6.58
N CYS A 193 -15.23 -1.29 -5.31
CA CYS A 193 -16.59 -0.92 -4.89
C CYS A 193 -16.75 0.58 -4.62
N MET A 194 -15.63 1.32 -4.52
CA MET A 194 -15.65 2.74 -4.13
C MET A 194 -15.59 3.70 -5.32
N HIS A 195 -15.42 3.16 -6.53
CA HIS A 195 -15.42 3.89 -7.79
C HIS A 195 -14.40 5.03 -7.86
N THR A 196 -13.21 4.78 -7.32
CA THR A 196 -12.06 5.70 -7.42
C THR A 196 -10.88 5.01 -8.07
N ASP A 197 -10.04 5.78 -8.74
CA ASP A 197 -8.75 5.31 -9.24
C ASP A 197 -7.76 4.98 -8.12
N THR A 198 -7.85 5.65 -6.98
CA THR A 198 -7.00 5.36 -5.81
C THR A 198 -7.21 3.96 -5.26
N GLU A 199 -8.45 3.45 -5.27
CA GLU A 199 -8.77 2.07 -4.89
C GLU A 199 -8.03 1.06 -5.77
N VAL A 200 -8.01 1.33 -7.08
CA VAL A 200 -7.25 0.53 -8.06
C VAL A 200 -5.76 0.51 -7.73
N ILE A 201 -5.19 1.66 -7.36
CA ILE A 201 -3.76 1.73 -7.01
C ILE A 201 -3.48 0.94 -5.72
N ALA A 202 -4.32 1.06 -4.68
CA ALA A 202 -4.16 0.32 -3.44
C ALA A 202 -4.17 -1.21 -3.68
N TYR A 203 -5.10 -1.70 -4.51
CA TYR A 203 -5.19 -3.13 -4.82
C TYR A 203 -4.07 -3.60 -5.75
N ALA A 204 -3.59 -2.75 -6.66
CA ALA A 204 -2.43 -3.06 -7.49
C ALA A 204 -1.16 -3.19 -6.64
N VAL A 205 -0.98 -2.34 -5.62
CA VAL A 205 0.15 -2.43 -4.69
C VAL A 205 0.10 -3.74 -3.92
N ASP A 206 -1.04 -4.12 -3.34
CA ASP A 206 -1.17 -5.41 -2.63
C ASP A 206 -0.88 -6.60 -3.54
N LEU A 207 -1.45 -6.62 -4.74
CA LEU A 207 -1.23 -7.69 -5.71
C LEU A 207 0.26 -7.82 -6.10
N LEU A 208 0.91 -6.70 -6.43
CA LEU A 208 2.30 -6.71 -6.88
C LEU A 208 3.28 -7.00 -5.74
N ALA A 209 3.11 -6.33 -4.60
CA ALA A 209 4.06 -6.42 -3.49
C ALA A 209 3.88 -7.69 -2.67
N ARG A 210 2.65 -8.01 -2.23
CA ARG A 210 2.39 -9.15 -1.34
C ARG A 210 2.21 -10.44 -2.14
N ARG A 211 1.31 -10.47 -3.12
CA ARG A 211 0.99 -11.73 -3.84
C ARG A 211 2.00 -12.13 -4.91
N HIS A 212 2.65 -11.17 -5.56
CA HIS A 212 3.70 -11.43 -6.54
C HIS A 212 5.12 -11.25 -5.96
N HIS A 213 5.23 -10.90 -4.67
CA HIS A 213 6.49 -10.75 -3.95
C HIS A 213 7.48 -9.80 -4.65
N LEU A 214 6.97 -8.74 -5.28
CA LEU A 214 7.83 -7.74 -5.94
C LEU A 214 8.27 -6.67 -4.94
N PRO A 215 9.56 -6.33 -4.89
CA PRO A 215 10.03 -5.23 -4.06
C PRO A 215 9.47 -3.89 -4.57
N MET A 216 9.32 -2.92 -3.67
CA MET A 216 8.61 -1.67 -3.98
C MET A 216 9.24 -0.84 -5.09
N ASP A 217 10.54 -0.95 -5.31
CA ASP A 217 11.22 -0.31 -6.43
C ASP A 217 10.79 -0.92 -7.77
N ILE A 218 10.52 -2.24 -7.82
CA ILE A 218 9.98 -2.94 -9.00
C ILE A 218 8.49 -2.64 -9.15
N VAL A 219 7.72 -2.58 -8.06
CA VAL A 219 6.32 -2.14 -8.09
C VAL A 219 6.21 -0.74 -8.71
N ALA A 220 7.09 0.19 -8.32
CA ALA A 220 7.15 1.52 -8.92
C ALA A 220 7.44 1.47 -10.44
N LYS A 221 8.35 0.61 -10.89
CA LYS A 221 8.63 0.40 -12.33
C LYS A 221 7.41 -0.17 -13.09
N VAL A 222 6.54 -0.94 -12.44
CA VAL A 222 5.30 -1.46 -13.04
C VAL A 222 4.22 -0.38 -13.14
N LEU A 223 4.03 0.41 -12.07
CA LEU A 223 3.01 1.47 -12.03
C LEU A 223 3.39 2.66 -12.92
N ALA A 224 4.67 3.07 -12.87
CA ALA A 224 5.20 4.24 -13.54
C ALA A 224 6.35 3.92 -14.53
N PRO A 225 6.20 2.97 -15.49
CA PRO A 225 7.31 2.59 -16.35
C PRO A 225 7.77 3.76 -17.23
N PRO A 226 9.07 3.85 -17.54
CA PRO A 226 9.60 4.78 -18.52
C PRO A 226 8.98 4.63 -19.91
N LEU A 227 9.11 5.64 -20.76
CA LEU A 227 8.67 5.56 -22.16
C LEU A 227 9.52 4.54 -22.94
N TRP A 228 8.96 3.91 -23.97
CA TRP A 228 9.71 2.96 -24.82
C TRP A 228 10.99 3.56 -25.38
N VAL A 229 10.94 4.82 -25.83
CA VAL A 229 12.12 5.55 -26.34
C VAL A 229 13.23 5.67 -25.30
N SER A 230 12.88 5.75 -24.01
CA SER A 230 13.85 5.74 -22.91
C SER A 230 14.37 4.32 -22.67
N ILE A 231 13.49 3.33 -22.67
CA ILE A 231 13.83 1.91 -22.48
C ILE A 231 14.80 1.41 -23.56
N ASP A 232 14.59 1.79 -24.83
CA ASP A 232 15.42 1.37 -25.96
C ASP A 232 16.88 1.84 -25.83
N ARG A 233 17.09 2.96 -25.12
CA ARG A 233 18.39 3.59 -24.88
C ARG A 233 19.09 3.11 -23.60
N MET A 234 18.40 2.34 -22.76
CA MET A 234 18.98 1.80 -21.52
C MET A 234 20.02 0.71 -21.80
N PRO A 235 20.96 0.49 -20.87
CA PRO A 235 21.82 -0.69 -20.88
C PRO A 235 20.99 -1.97 -20.94
N GLU A 236 21.55 -2.99 -21.59
CA GLU A 236 20.85 -4.24 -21.88
C GLU A 236 20.16 -4.92 -20.66
N PRO A 237 20.76 -4.98 -19.45
CA PRO A 237 20.08 -5.54 -18.28
C PRO A 237 18.81 -4.77 -17.88
N GLU A 238 18.88 -3.43 -17.82
CA GLU A 238 17.75 -2.56 -17.46
C GLU A 238 16.67 -2.58 -18.54
N ARG A 239 17.08 -2.52 -19.80
CA ARG A 239 16.17 -2.60 -20.96
C ARG A 239 15.36 -3.89 -20.92
N ARG A 240 16.02 -5.03 -20.65
CA ARG A 240 15.32 -6.32 -20.52
C ARG A 240 14.35 -6.33 -19.35
N LEU A 241 14.76 -5.81 -18.19
CA LEU A 241 13.89 -5.72 -17.01
C LEU A 241 12.62 -4.90 -17.30
N HIS A 242 12.78 -3.67 -17.80
CA HIS A 242 11.64 -2.80 -18.10
C HIS A 242 10.74 -3.37 -19.21
N THR A 243 11.33 -4.01 -20.22
CA THR A 243 10.56 -4.68 -21.28
C THR A 243 9.74 -5.82 -20.70
N ALA A 244 10.36 -6.68 -19.87
CA ALA A 244 9.67 -7.79 -19.23
C ALA A 244 8.51 -7.29 -18.35
N LEU A 245 8.75 -6.31 -17.46
CA LEU A 245 7.72 -5.77 -16.58
C LEU A 245 6.51 -5.21 -17.36
N ARG A 246 6.75 -4.48 -18.45
CA ARG A 246 5.66 -3.94 -19.29
C ARG A 246 4.87 -5.02 -20.03
N LEU A 247 5.52 -6.11 -20.41
CA LEU A 247 4.87 -7.25 -21.07
C LEU A 247 4.10 -8.13 -20.07
N THR A 248 4.60 -8.25 -18.84
CA THR A 248 3.96 -9.04 -17.77
C THR A 248 2.76 -8.32 -17.17
N TYR A 249 2.85 -7.00 -16.97
CA TYR A 249 1.80 -6.21 -16.29
C TYR A 249 1.21 -5.09 -17.16
N PRO A 250 0.85 -5.34 -18.45
CA PRO A 250 0.40 -4.28 -19.35
C PRO A 250 -0.84 -3.53 -18.84
N ALA A 251 -1.68 -4.22 -18.07
CA ALA A 251 -2.91 -3.69 -17.50
C ALA A 251 -2.73 -2.96 -16.16
N LEU A 252 -1.53 -2.93 -15.56
CA LEU A 252 -1.23 -2.15 -14.35
C LEU A 252 -0.33 -0.94 -14.63
N LEU A 253 -0.10 -0.62 -15.89
CA LEU A 253 0.49 0.63 -16.30
C LEU A 253 -0.50 1.75 -15.97
N MET A 254 -0.20 2.52 -14.93
CA MET A 254 -1.04 3.65 -14.52
C MET A 254 -0.82 4.79 -15.49
N ASN A 255 -1.78 5.04 -16.37
CA ASN A 255 -1.75 6.15 -17.33
C ASN A 255 -2.55 7.33 -16.80
N GLY A 256 -2.10 8.53 -17.15
CA GLY A 256 -2.65 9.78 -16.65
C GLY A 256 -1.73 10.46 -15.64
N PRO A 257 -2.03 11.71 -15.29
CA PRO A 257 -1.30 12.46 -14.26
C PRO A 257 -1.53 11.82 -12.89
N PHE A 258 -0.46 11.50 -12.15
CA PHE A 258 -0.60 11.05 -10.77
C PHE A 258 0.62 11.37 -9.91
N THR A 259 0.34 11.59 -8.64
CA THR A 259 1.30 11.51 -7.55
C THR A 259 0.65 10.67 -6.46
N ILE A 260 1.36 9.65 -6.01
CA ILE A 260 0.88 8.77 -4.95
C ILE A 260 1.87 8.76 -3.79
N ILE A 261 1.32 8.69 -2.59
CA ILE A 261 2.06 8.28 -1.40
C ILE A 261 1.45 6.96 -0.95
N ILE A 262 2.28 5.93 -0.98
CA ILE A 262 1.97 4.61 -0.45
C ILE A 262 2.62 4.52 0.92
N ALA A 263 1.93 4.01 1.92
CA ALA A 263 2.56 3.70 3.19
C ALA A 263 2.08 2.38 3.73
N ARG A 264 2.97 1.71 4.47
CA ARG A 264 2.70 0.50 5.23
C ARG A 264 3.49 0.53 6.52
N GLN A 265 3.38 -0.49 7.35
CA GLN A 265 4.16 -0.53 8.60
C GLN A 265 5.66 -0.42 8.29
N GLY A 266 6.30 0.59 8.86
CA GLY A 266 7.73 0.83 8.71
C GLY A 266 8.20 1.32 7.33
N GLU A 267 7.33 1.59 6.35
CA GLU A 267 7.75 2.03 5.02
C GLU A 267 6.79 3.05 4.40
N MET A 268 7.33 4.07 3.73
CA MET A 268 6.58 5.02 2.91
C MET A 268 7.26 5.20 1.57
N ILE A 269 6.44 5.26 0.52
CA ILE A 269 6.87 5.40 -0.85
C ILE A 269 6.18 6.61 -1.47
N GLY A 270 6.96 7.56 -1.96
CA GLY A 270 6.48 8.62 -2.84
C GLY A 270 6.75 8.25 -4.29
N LEU A 271 5.72 8.30 -5.15
CA LEU A 271 5.88 8.02 -6.58
C LEU A 271 5.10 9.01 -7.42
N ARG A 272 5.73 9.51 -8.48
CA ARG A 272 5.14 10.37 -9.49
C ARG A 272 4.93 9.64 -10.81
N ASP A 273 3.99 10.13 -11.60
CA ASP A 273 3.84 9.70 -12.98
C ASP A 273 5.12 9.95 -13.80
N ARG A 274 5.31 9.12 -14.82
CA ARG A 274 6.50 9.09 -15.69
C ARG A 274 6.77 10.41 -16.45
N ILE A 275 5.77 11.26 -16.63
CA ILE A 275 5.86 12.52 -17.41
C ILE A 275 5.73 13.77 -16.52
N GLN A 276 5.72 13.60 -15.20
CA GLN A 276 5.81 14.67 -14.20
C GLN A 276 4.65 15.68 -14.22
N LEU A 277 3.41 15.21 -14.41
CA LEU A 277 2.24 16.10 -14.51
C LEU A 277 1.73 16.60 -13.16
N ARG A 278 2.01 15.90 -12.06
CA ARG A 278 1.63 16.32 -10.69
C ARG A 278 2.87 16.48 -9.81
N PRO A 279 2.94 17.51 -8.95
CA PRO A 279 4.11 17.78 -8.12
C PRO A 279 4.18 16.82 -6.93
N LEU A 280 5.40 16.49 -6.54
CA LEU A 280 5.73 15.86 -5.25
C LEU A 280 7.05 16.46 -4.78
N VAL A 281 7.06 16.92 -3.54
CA VAL A 281 8.20 17.46 -2.82
C VAL A 281 8.53 16.50 -1.70
N ALA A 282 9.82 16.24 -1.51
CA ALA A 282 10.35 15.52 -0.37
C ALA A 282 11.15 16.48 0.51
N GLY A 283 11.13 16.25 1.81
CA GLY A 283 11.95 16.96 2.77
C GLY A 283 12.46 16.02 3.85
N ILE A 284 13.61 16.34 4.44
CA ILE A 284 14.18 15.60 5.55
C ILE A 284 14.49 16.56 6.70
N LYS A 285 14.18 16.12 7.92
CA LYS A 285 14.68 16.72 9.16
C LYS A 285 15.11 15.64 10.12
N ASP A 286 16.38 15.62 10.52
CA ASP A 286 16.95 14.59 11.39
C ASP A 286 16.67 13.19 10.81
N ASP A 287 15.84 12.40 11.49
CA ASP A 287 15.35 11.12 11.07
C ASP A 287 13.92 11.19 10.52
N MET A 288 13.41 12.31 10.02
CA MET A 288 12.02 12.41 9.57
C MET A 288 11.94 12.68 8.07
N LEU A 289 11.36 11.74 7.32
CA LEU A 289 11.00 11.94 5.91
C LEU A 289 9.62 12.60 5.81
N TYR A 290 9.54 13.67 5.02
CA TYR A 290 8.32 14.37 4.65
C TYR A 290 8.05 14.25 3.16
N LEU A 291 6.80 13.96 2.79
CA LEU A 291 6.34 13.93 1.39
C LEU A 291 5.06 14.76 1.25
N SER A 292 5.03 15.68 0.29
CA SER A 292 3.85 16.51 0.02
C SER A 292 3.73 16.97 -1.42
N SER A 293 2.53 17.39 -1.85
CA SER A 293 2.35 17.96 -3.20
C SER A 293 3.03 19.34 -3.33
N GLU A 294 3.23 20.05 -2.22
CA GLU A 294 3.82 21.38 -2.16
C GLU A 294 4.79 21.45 -0.96
N GLU A 295 5.76 22.36 -0.97
CA GLU A 295 6.69 22.52 0.17
C GLU A 295 6.03 23.19 1.38
N ALA A 296 5.04 24.06 1.15
CA ALA A 296 4.44 24.88 2.20
C ALA A 296 3.83 24.07 3.36
N PRO A 297 3.06 22.98 3.15
CA PRO A 297 2.57 22.14 4.23
C PRO A 297 3.69 21.49 5.06
N ILE A 298 4.79 21.11 4.41
CA ILE A 298 5.95 20.57 5.12
C ILE A 298 6.55 21.64 6.04
N ARG A 299 6.71 22.86 5.54
CA ARG A 299 7.25 24.00 6.32
C ARG A 299 6.35 24.43 7.47
N VAL A 300 5.04 24.22 7.39
CA VAL A 300 4.12 24.46 8.51
C VAL A 300 4.39 23.48 9.66
N VAL A 301 4.67 22.21 9.33
CA VAL A 301 4.92 21.15 10.34
C VAL A 301 6.37 21.15 10.81
N CYS A 302 7.31 21.43 9.91
CA CYS A 302 8.75 21.46 10.14
C CYS A 302 9.38 22.65 9.39
N PRO A 303 9.48 23.83 10.03
CA PRO A 303 10.02 25.02 9.39
C PRO A 303 11.48 24.87 8.93
N ASP A 304 12.29 24.18 9.73
CA ASP A 304 13.75 24.12 9.58
C ASP A 304 14.22 22.76 9.04
N LEU A 305 13.77 22.40 7.83
CA LEU A 305 14.25 21.19 7.12
C LEU A 305 15.76 21.25 6.88
N ASP A 306 16.41 20.10 7.00
CA ASP A 306 17.82 19.95 6.63
C ASP A 306 17.96 19.88 5.10
N GLU A 307 17.04 19.18 4.44
CA GLU A 307 17.00 19.04 2.98
C GLU A 307 15.58 19.10 2.44
N THR A 308 15.44 19.60 1.21
CA THR A 308 14.18 19.62 0.45
C THR A 308 14.46 19.53 -1.05
N TRP A 309 13.69 18.74 -1.78
CA TRP A 309 13.84 18.59 -3.22
C TRP A 309 12.53 18.17 -3.90
N THR A 310 12.46 18.42 -5.21
CA THR A 310 11.36 17.90 -6.04
C THR A 310 11.66 16.47 -6.47
N VAL A 311 10.71 15.57 -6.27
CA VAL A 311 10.83 14.16 -6.66
C VAL A 311 10.77 14.03 -8.18
N LYS A 312 11.63 13.19 -8.79
CA LYS A 312 11.64 12.97 -10.24
C LYS A 312 10.46 12.07 -10.67
N GLY A 313 10.03 12.22 -11.92
CA GLY A 313 8.95 11.41 -12.49
C GLY A 313 9.35 9.95 -12.68
N GLY A 314 8.48 9.03 -12.29
CA GLY A 314 8.72 7.58 -12.41
C GLY A 314 9.75 7.01 -11.45
N GLU A 315 10.51 7.83 -10.73
CA GLU A 315 11.47 7.38 -9.72
C GLU A 315 10.82 7.40 -8.34
N PRO A 316 10.83 6.27 -7.59
CA PRO A 316 10.29 6.25 -6.25
C PRO A 316 11.25 6.90 -5.24
N ILE A 317 10.69 7.46 -4.17
CA ILE A 317 11.41 7.70 -2.91
C ILE A 317 10.86 6.71 -1.92
N ILE A 318 11.74 5.97 -1.24
CA ILE A 318 11.38 4.94 -0.26
C ILE A 318 12.03 5.30 1.07
N GLY A 319 11.24 5.64 2.07
CA GLY A 319 11.68 5.81 3.46
C GLY A 319 11.32 4.56 4.27
N ARG A 320 12.27 4.06 5.08
CA ARG A 320 12.06 2.89 5.95
C ARG A 320 12.41 3.23 7.39
N LEU A 321 11.57 2.82 8.33
CA LEU A 321 11.78 3.04 9.76
C LEU A 321 13.08 2.35 10.21
N GLY A 322 13.97 3.12 10.83
CA GLY A 322 15.31 2.65 11.23
C GLY A 322 16.27 2.39 10.06
N GLY A 323 15.83 2.62 8.82
CA GLY A 323 16.61 2.53 7.60
C GLY A 323 16.82 3.89 6.96
N ARG A 324 17.65 3.95 5.92
CA ARG A 324 17.93 5.18 5.16
C ARG A 324 16.81 5.48 4.16
N VAL A 325 16.67 6.75 3.77
CA VAL A 325 15.85 7.13 2.61
C VAL A 325 16.59 6.71 1.34
N ILE A 326 15.89 6.00 0.46
CA ILE A 326 16.40 5.57 -0.83
C ILE A 326 15.67 6.36 -1.91
N THR A 327 16.43 7.03 -2.77
CA THR A 327 15.90 7.74 -3.94
C THR A 327 16.27 6.99 -5.22
N GLY A 328 15.31 6.76 -6.11
CA GLY A 328 15.56 6.07 -7.37
C GLY A 328 15.46 4.55 -7.25
N PHE A 329 16.02 3.83 -8.23
CA PHE A 329 15.86 2.38 -8.34
C PHE A 329 17.08 1.64 -7.76
N GLU A 330 16.86 0.64 -6.90
CA GLU A 330 17.89 -0.34 -6.57
C GLU A 330 18.09 -1.28 -7.76
N GLY A 331 19.06 -0.96 -8.61
CA GLY A 331 19.54 -1.86 -9.67
C GLY A 331 20.64 -2.78 -9.13
N PHE A 332 20.59 -4.05 -9.52
CA PHE A 332 21.69 -5.02 -9.42
C PHE A 332 23.00 -4.48 -10.04
N ARG A 333 23.76 -3.65 -9.32
CA ARG A 333 25.23 -3.45 -9.35
C ARG A 333 25.62 -2.22 -8.54
N GLY A 334 26.70 -2.36 -7.79
CA GLY A 334 27.22 -1.41 -6.81
C GLY A 334 27.46 0.02 -7.31
N ASP A 335 27.39 0.89 -6.32
CA ASP A 335 28.01 2.21 -6.22
C ASP A 335 27.57 3.26 -7.25
N SER A 336 26.42 3.90 -6.98
CA SER A 336 26.30 5.36 -7.02
C SER A 336 25.07 5.82 -6.23
N TYR A 337 25.27 6.35 -5.02
CA TYR A 337 24.21 6.98 -4.21
C TYR A 337 24.67 8.37 -3.74
N GLU A 338 23.72 9.31 -3.66
CA GLU A 338 23.75 10.33 -2.62
C GLU A 338 23.11 9.72 -1.38
N GLU A 339 23.89 9.66 -0.30
CA GLU A 339 23.56 8.99 0.95
C GLU A 339 22.83 9.94 1.91
N LEU A 340 21.71 9.52 2.51
CA LEU A 340 21.02 10.29 3.55
C LEU A 340 20.80 9.42 4.82
N PRO A 341 20.83 10.03 6.03
CA PRO A 341 20.78 9.30 7.30
C PRO A 341 19.43 8.59 7.55
N SER A 342 19.38 7.74 8.58
CA SER A 342 18.25 6.85 8.91
C SER A 342 16.99 7.59 9.35
N THR A 343 15.78 7.18 8.92
CA THR A 343 14.53 7.95 9.06
C THR A 343 13.30 7.19 9.59
N ALA A 344 12.58 7.73 10.59
CA ALA A 344 11.12 7.74 10.75
C ALA A 344 10.39 8.61 9.70
N VAL A 345 9.07 8.44 9.51
CA VAL A 345 8.44 8.80 8.23
C VAL A 345 7.04 9.43 8.37
N ARG A 346 6.79 10.64 7.86
CA ARG A 346 5.46 11.31 7.84
C ARG A 346 5.10 11.83 6.45
N GLY A 347 3.96 11.43 5.90
CA GLY A 347 3.47 11.85 4.59
C GLY A 347 2.24 12.75 4.71
N ALA A 348 2.18 13.83 3.95
CA ALA A 348 1.01 14.70 3.86
C ALA A 348 0.83 15.16 2.41
N SER A 349 -0.05 14.54 1.63
CA SER A 349 -0.37 15.00 0.28
C SER A 349 -1.61 15.88 0.28
N GLY A 350 -1.47 17.20 0.20
CA GLY A 350 -2.60 18.10 0.00
C GLY A 350 -2.34 19.50 0.52
N ARG A 351 -3.09 20.45 -0.04
CA ARG A 351 -3.06 21.87 0.32
C ARG A 351 -3.55 22.13 1.73
#